data_AF-A0A954A4B5-F1
#
_entry.id   AF-A0A954A4B5-F1
#
_cell.length_a   1.000
_cell.length_b   1.000
_cell.length_c   1.000
_cell.angle_alpha   90.00
_cell.angle_beta   90.00
_cell.angle_gamma   90.00
#
_symmetry.space_group_name_H-M   'P 1'
#
loop_
_entity.id
_entity.type
_entity.pdbx_description
1 polymer ?
#
loop_
_entity_poly.entity_id
_entity_poly.type
_entity_poly.pdbx_seq_one_letter_code
_entity_poly.pdbx_strand_id
1 'polypeptide(L)'
;MKTFLVMGCVVLGLGTFSDAQVFRRGDVNADAVVDLGDAITALGHLFGSQAIPCADAADTNDDGHLDVGDPITLLSFLFTSGPTPPPPFPSCGSDPTPDLLGCIAPPDPCPRPIPFADPVELVPLNPGFPDGLPAIDALAAADVDGDGSIDLLVGGDASFPGAGTSLHWIPGYGDGTFGARVEIEWTLTPPQTRSIATGDLDNDGDVDIVTNAGLYLGNGDGTFQVLPAPGGGPVDLADFDQDGSLDLVSVRPSGIGVRLGNGDGTFAVETILPASSSLSGGEAGIAARDLNLDGMVDIVAGQSGISAFLGNGDGTFGSEVFTPAPMGQRSLVLGNVDLDGLLDAVLSDPGSNRSFARSSNGDGSFGPSTICDWGLGGRAVVIGDIDLDGRPDLVSDALSLLAEYALGTGDGTFDPAVAVPFGSELSSLPLGLRPLLVDVDDDGDLDLVVGGGDFFAGGHVISFENTTR
;
A
#
# COMPACT_ATOMS: atom_id res chain seq x y z
N MET A 1 -34.21 1.09 -29.28
CA MET A 1 -32.97 0.29 -29.25
C MET A 1 -31.84 1.20 -29.67
N LYS A 2 -31.11 1.76 -28.71
CA LYS A 2 -29.88 2.51 -28.96
C LYS A 2 -28.76 1.68 -28.33
N THR A 3 -27.93 1.11 -29.18
CA THR A 3 -26.70 0.42 -28.83
C THR A 3 -25.74 1.44 -28.24
N PHE A 4 -25.31 1.26 -26.99
CA PHE A 4 -24.17 1.99 -26.44
C PHE A 4 -22.90 1.30 -26.93
N LEU A 5 -22.05 2.08 -27.61
CA LEU A 5 -20.69 1.71 -27.96
C LEU A 5 -19.83 1.93 -26.70
N VAL A 6 -19.15 0.87 -26.25
CA VAL A 6 -18.11 0.96 -25.21
C VAL A 6 -16.90 1.63 -25.86
N MET A 7 -16.52 2.81 -25.38
CA MET A 7 -15.29 3.50 -25.78
C MET A 7 -14.31 3.35 -24.63
N GLY A 8 -13.17 2.69 -24.90
CA GLY A 8 -12.08 2.52 -23.94
C GLY A 8 -11.51 3.87 -23.48
N CYS A 9 -11.03 3.88 -22.25
CA CYS A 9 -10.47 5.05 -21.57
C CYS A 9 -9.15 5.47 -22.23
N VAL A 10 -9.04 6.74 -22.62
CA VAL A 10 -7.81 7.45 -22.99
C VAL A 10 -7.99 8.89 -22.50
N VAL A 11 -6.89 9.50 -22.00
CA VAL A 11 -6.50 10.93 -21.93
C VAL A 11 -5.82 11.15 -20.56
N LEU A 12 -4.48 11.28 -20.40
CA LEU A 12 -3.45 12.27 -20.81
C LEU A 12 -2.92 13.11 -19.60
N GLY A 13 -1.74 12.73 -19.07
CA GLY A 13 -0.64 13.56 -18.51
C GLY A 13 -0.76 14.14 -17.09
N LEU A 14 0.29 14.45 -16.30
CA LEU A 14 1.78 14.38 -16.41
C LEU A 14 2.40 14.77 -15.03
N GLY A 15 3.36 13.99 -14.48
CA GLY A 15 4.59 14.47 -13.79
C GLY A 15 4.81 14.22 -12.27
N THR A 16 5.86 13.45 -11.91
CA THR A 16 6.38 13.15 -10.55
C THR A 16 7.91 13.41 -10.41
N PHE A 17 8.42 13.51 -9.17
CA PHE A 17 9.83 13.68 -8.75
C PHE A 17 10.44 12.45 -8.03
N SER A 18 11.76 12.26 -8.27
CA SER A 18 12.85 11.49 -7.62
C SER A 18 12.69 10.02 -7.20
N ASP A 19 12.78 9.15 -8.21
CA ASP A 19 13.41 7.82 -8.15
C ASP A 19 14.90 7.95 -8.59
N ALA A 20 15.70 6.87 -8.62
CA ALA A 20 17.04 6.84 -9.22
C ALA A 20 16.99 7.32 -10.69
N GLN A 21 17.23 8.61 -10.88
CA GLN A 21 16.94 9.26 -12.15
C GLN A 21 17.99 8.91 -13.19
N VAL A 22 17.50 8.35 -14.30
CA VAL A 22 18.32 8.03 -15.46
C VAL A 22 18.26 9.18 -16.44
N PHE A 23 19.44 9.68 -16.81
CA PHE A 23 19.61 10.79 -17.73
C PHE A 23 20.79 10.54 -18.66
N ARG A 24 20.97 11.41 -19.65
CA ARG A 24 22.15 11.47 -20.49
C ARG A 24 22.84 12.79 -20.24
N ARG A 25 24.06 12.75 -19.72
CA ARG A 25 24.83 13.95 -19.39
C ARG A 25 25.06 14.78 -20.66
N GLY A 26 24.69 16.05 -20.60
CA GLY A 26 24.73 17.00 -21.71
C GLY A 26 23.46 17.09 -22.58
N ASP A 27 22.43 16.27 -22.36
CA ASP A 27 21.10 16.38 -23.01
C ASP A 27 20.15 17.18 -22.08
N VAL A 28 20.27 18.50 -22.14
CA VAL A 28 19.65 19.44 -21.21
C VAL A 28 18.22 19.78 -21.62
N ASN A 29 17.94 19.79 -22.92
CA ASN A 29 16.60 20.08 -23.44
C ASN A 29 15.72 18.83 -23.59
N ALA A 30 16.26 17.64 -23.31
CA ALA A 30 15.56 16.36 -23.39
C ALA A 30 15.01 16.08 -24.80
N ASP A 31 15.89 16.05 -25.80
CA ASP A 31 15.48 15.78 -27.19
C ASP A 31 16.21 14.60 -27.86
N ALA A 32 16.99 13.84 -27.09
CA ALA A 32 17.85 12.71 -27.49
C ALA A 32 19.19 13.09 -28.08
N VAL A 33 19.44 14.37 -28.32
CA VAL A 33 20.53 14.81 -29.18
C VAL A 33 21.35 15.84 -28.43
N VAL A 34 22.51 15.41 -27.93
CA VAL A 34 23.49 16.33 -27.34
C VAL A 34 24.06 17.23 -28.44
N ASP A 35 23.54 18.45 -28.54
CA ASP A 35 23.88 19.46 -29.53
C ASP A 35 23.87 20.91 -29.00
N LEU A 36 23.82 21.89 -29.91
CA LEU A 36 23.85 23.31 -29.54
C LEU A 36 22.59 23.75 -28.77
N GLY A 37 21.45 23.09 -28.98
CA GLY A 37 20.18 23.33 -28.28
C GLY A 37 20.29 23.13 -26.77
N ASP A 38 21.10 22.18 -26.34
CA ASP A 38 21.38 21.90 -24.92
C ASP A 38 22.17 23.02 -24.26
N ALA A 39 23.26 23.46 -24.90
CA ALA A 39 24.08 24.55 -24.38
C ALA A 39 23.28 25.86 -24.28
N ILE A 40 22.36 26.12 -25.23
CA ILE A 40 21.46 27.27 -25.18
C ILE A 40 20.48 27.13 -24.00
N THR A 41 19.93 25.94 -23.80
CA THR A 41 18.97 25.64 -22.72
C THR A 41 19.61 25.76 -21.33
N ALA A 42 20.82 25.24 -21.15
CA ALA A 42 21.61 25.43 -19.92
C ALA A 42 21.87 26.91 -19.62
N LEU A 43 22.29 27.70 -20.62
CA LEU A 43 22.48 29.14 -20.45
C LEU A 43 21.16 29.88 -20.16
N GLY A 44 20.05 29.45 -20.77
CA GLY A 44 18.70 29.97 -20.52
C GLY A 44 18.21 29.69 -19.10
N HIS A 45 18.65 28.58 -18.51
CA HIS A 45 18.42 28.24 -17.11
C HIS A 45 19.25 29.13 -16.17
N LEU A 46 20.56 29.21 -16.39
CA LEU A 46 21.50 29.94 -15.53
C LEU A 46 21.26 31.46 -15.50
N PHE A 47 20.89 32.04 -16.64
CA PHE A 47 20.77 33.51 -16.79
C PHE A 47 19.35 33.98 -17.11
N GLY A 48 18.39 33.07 -17.17
CA GLY A 48 17.00 33.36 -17.52
C GLY A 48 16.01 32.76 -16.52
N SER A 49 14.88 32.31 -17.03
CA SER A 49 13.84 31.61 -16.25
C SER A 49 13.39 30.34 -16.97
N GLN A 50 14.28 29.77 -17.80
CA GLN A 50 14.01 28.54 -18.51
C GLN A 50 14.12 27.38 -17.51
N ALA A 51 13.02 26.65 -17.33
CA ALA A 51 13.04 25.41 -16.57
C ALA A 51 13.81 24.34 -17.35
N ILE A 52 14.53 23.49 -16.63
CA ILE A 52 15.21 22.33 -17.18
C ILE A 52 14.64 21.06 -16.52
N PRO A 53 14.51 19.96 -17.28
CA PRO A 53 13.96 18.72 -16.77
C PRO A 53 14.93 18.00 -15.84
N CYS A 54 16.24 18.13 -16.06
CA CYS A 54 17.26 17.51 -15.23
C CYS A 54 18.46 18.41 -14.96
N ALA A 55 18.77 18.65 -13.68
CA ALA A 55 19.96 19.40 -13.30
C ALA A 55 21.24 18.56 -13.50
N ASP A 56 21.19 17.24 -13.27
CA ASP A 56 22.33 16.33 -13.49
C ASP A 56 22.72 16.23 -14.97
N ALA A 57 21.74 16.31 -15.87
CA ALA A 57 21.99 16.37 -17.30
C ALA A 57 22.66 17.70 -17.70
N ALA A 58 22.37 18.77 -16.96
CA ALA A 58 22.91 20.10 -17.18
C ALA A 58 24.31 20.26 -16.58
N ASP A 59 24.65 19.55 -15.49
CA ASP A 59 26.00 19.42 -14.96
C ASP A 59 26.86 18.54 -15.91
N THR A 60 27.43 19.19 -16.92
CA THR A 60 28.13 18.50 -18.02
C THR A 60 29.57 18.15 -17.63
N ASN A 61 30.14 18.87 -16.67
CA ASN A 61 31.51 18.61 -16.20
C ASN A 61 31.56 17.73 -14.94
N ASP A 62 30.40 17.38 -14.37
CA ASP A 62 30.23 16.45 -13.25
C ASP A 62 30.98 16.92 -11.99
N ASP A 63 30.86 18.21 -11.68
CA ASP A 63 31.51 18.83 -10.52
C ASP A 63 30.57 19.12 -9.34
N GLY A 64 29.29 18.79 -9.49
CA GLY A 64 28.22 18.96 -8.50
C GLY A 64 27.71 20.39 -8.39
N HIS A 65 28.07 21.25 -9.34
CA HIS A 65 27.65 22.64 -9.39
C HIS A 65 27.18 23.03 -10.78
N LEU A 66 25.87 23.24 -10.91
CA LEU A 66 25.30 23.80 -12.14
C LEU A 66 25.68 25.27 -12.33
N ASP A 67 26.69 25.54 -13.16
CA ASP A 67 27.21 26.89 -13.44
C ASP A 67 27.68 27.09 -14.89
N VAL A 68 28.36 28.21 -15.17
CA VAL A 68 28.80 28.56 -16.55
C VAL A 68 29.85 27.59 -17.12
N GLY A 69 30.53 26.83 -16.27
CA GLY A 69 31.45 25.77 -16.64
C GLY A 69 30.81 24.68 -17.47
N ASP A 70 29.53 24.39 -17.24
CA ASP A 70 28.78 23.34 -17.92
C ASP A 70 28.55 23.61 -19.41
N PRO A 71 27.88 24.70 -19.83
CA PRO A 71 27.71 25.00 -21.24
C PRO A 71 29.05 25.24 -21.95
N ILE A 72 30.10 25.69 -21.23
CA ILE A 72 31.45 25.81 -21.81
C ILE A 72 32.02 24.42 -22.11
N THR A 73 31.89 23.47 -21.19
CA THR A 73 32.35 22.08 -21.34
C THR A 73 31.61 21.39 -22.48
N LEU A 74 30.29 21.56 -22.53
CA LEU A 74 29.43 21.04 -23.60
C LEU A 74 29.80 21.60 -24.98
N LEU A 75 29.94 22.92 -25.11
CA LEU A 75 30.37 23.55 -26.36
C LEU A 75 31.79 23.14 -26.77
N SER A 76 32.67 22.92 -25.79
CA SER A 76 34.03 22.44 -26.08
C SER A 76 34.03 21.03 -26.64
N PHE A 77 33.21 20.13 -26.07
CA PHE A 77 32.98 18.80 -26.60
C PHE A 77 32.45 18.85 -28.04
N LEU A 78 31.42 19.67 -28.30
CA LEU A 78 30.74 19.74 -29.60
C LEU A 78 31.61 20.35 -30.72
N PHE A 79 32.43 21.36 -30.43
CA PHE A 79 33.06 22.18 -31.48
C PHE A 79 34.59 22.24 -31.45
N THR A 80 35.24 21.92 -30.33
CA THR A 80 36.70 22.14 -30.18
C THR A 80 37.49 20.90 -29.78
N SER A 81 36.90 19.70 -29.94
CA SER A 81 37.53 18.41 -29.55
C SER A 81 37.86 18.36 -28.04
N GLY A 82 37.01 18.98 -27.22
CA GLY A 82 37.06 18.87 -25.77
C GLY A 82 36.80 17.43 -25.28
N PRO A 83 36.98 17.17 -23.97
CA PRO A 83 36.68 15.87 -23.40
C PRO A 83 35.20 15.51 -23.60
N THR A 84 34.91 14.22 -23.77
CA THR A 84 33.54 13.71 -23.73
C THR A 84 32.95 13.93 -22.33
N PRO A 85 31.66 14.26 -22.20
CA PRO A 85 31.00 14.30 -20.90
C PRO A 85 31.27 13.02 -20.08
N PRO A 86 31.51 13.12 -18.77
CA PRO A 86 31.57 11.97 -17.87
C PRO A 86 30.28 11.13 -17.93
N PRO A 87 30.32 9.85 -17.53
CA PRO A 87 29.12 9.03 -17.48
C PRO A 87 28.00 9.68 -16.63
N PRO A 88 26.72 9.51 -16.99
CA PRO A 88 26.19 8.69 -18.08
C PRO A 88 26.20 9.38 -19.47
N PHE A 89 27.09 8.94 -20.36
CA PHE A 89 27.20 9.40 -21.76
C PHE A 89 27.99 8.36 -22.60
N PRO A 90 27.67 8.09 -23.88
CA PRO A 90 26.59 8.65 -24.71
C PRO A 90 25.23 7.96 -24.51
N SER A 91 25.18 6.92 -23.69
CA SER A 91 23.97 6.23 -23.28
C SER A 91 23.46 6.80 -21.96
N CYS A 92 22.17 6.62 -21.71
CA CYS A 92 21.58 6.99 -20.44
C CYS A 92 22.03 6.06 -19.31
N GLY A 93 22.06 6.56 -18.09
CA GLY A 93 22.36 5.81 -16.87
C GLY A 93 22.07 6.65 -15.63
N SER A 94 22.31 6.07 -14.46
CA SER A 94 22.28 6.81 -13.19
C SER A 94 23.53 7.67 -13.04
N ASP A 95 23.47 8.65 -12.14
CA ASP A 95 24.64 9.42 -11.74
C ASP A 95 25.64 8.54 -10.95
N PRO A 96 26.89 8.32 -11.44
CA PRO A 96 27.91 7.59 -10.70
C PRO A 96 28.54 8.38 -9.55
N THR A 97 28.28 9.68 -9.47
CA THR A 97 28.91 10.64 -8.54
C THR A 97 27.84 11.43 -7.79
N PRO A 98 27.04 10.77 -6.92
CA PRO A 98 25.87 11.39 -6.32
C PRO A 98 26.18 12.69 -5.60
N ASP A 99 25.40 13.73 -5.88
CA ASP A 99 25.48 15.03 -5.24
C ASP A 99 24.09 15.58 -4.85
N LEU A 100 23.93 16.91 -4.73
CA LEU A 100 22.67 17.56 -4.34
C LEU A 100 21.81 17.99 -5.53
N LEU A 101 22.33 17.85 -6.75
CA LEU A 101 21.58 18.00 -7.98
C LEU A 101 20.68 16.75 -8.17
N GLY A 102 19.65 16.95 -8.97
CA GLY A 102 18.68 15.91 -9.28
C GLY A 102 17.93 16.29 -10.55
N CYS A 103 17.21 15.33 -11.11
CA CYS A 103 16.20 15.58 -12.12
C CYS A 103 14.82 15.89 -11.52
N ILE A 104 14.06 16.72 -12.22
CA ILE A 104 12.68 17.07 -11.89
C ILE A 104 11.69 16.14 -12.60
N ALA A 105 12.08 15.68 -13.78
CA ALA A 105 11.47 14.61 -14.54
C ALA A 105 12.59 13.93 -15.33
N PRO A 106 12.52 12.61 -15.60
CA PRO A 106 13.50 12.00 -16.49
C PRO A 106 13.45 12.72 -17.85
N PRO A 107 14.58 13.23 -18.36
CA PRO A 107 14.60 13.85 -19.67
C PRO A 107 14.34 12.75 -20.71
N ASP A 108 13.11 12.73 -21.26
CA ASP A 108 12.75 11.91 -22.42
C ASP A 108 13.75 12.24 -23.53
N PRO A 109 14.67 11.32 -23.90
CA PRO A 109 14.38 9.97 -24.36
C PRO A 109 15.28 8.95 -23.68
N CYS A 110 15.72 9.26 -22.46
CA CYS A 110 16.32 8.26 -21.62
C CYS A 110 15.21 7.33 -21.15
N PRO A 111 15.15 6.08 -21.67
CA PRO A 111 14.27 5.11 -21.05
C PRO A 111 14.72 5.00 -19.59
N ARG A 112 13.75 4.94 -18.67
CA ARG A 112 13.99 4.32 -17.36
C ARG A 112 14.74 3.00 -17.61
N PRO A 113 15.58 2.48 -16.70
CA PRO A 113 16.00 1.10 -16.81
C PRO A 113 14.72 0.26 -16.97
N ILE A 114 14.47 -0.20 -18.18
CA ILE A 114 13.50 -1.25 -18.46
C ILE A 114 14.40 -2.48 -18.53
N PRO A 115 14.57 -3.28 -17.47
CA PRO A 115 14.32 -4.68 -17.76
C PRO A 115 12.83 -4.73 -18.13
N PHE A 116 12.51 -5.43 -19.20
CA PHE A 116 11.13 -5.87 -19.39
C PHE A 116 10.66 -6.34 -18.03
N ALA A 117 9.51 -5.87 -17.51
CA ALA A 117 8.93 -6.47 -16.33
C ALA A 117 9.03 -7.98 -16.54
N ASP A 118 9.91 -8.63 -15.78
CA ASP A 118 9.86 -10.07 -15.71
C ASP A 118 8.42 -10.33 -15.29
N PRO A 119 7.69 -11.24 -15.97
CA PRO A 119 6.30 -11.45 -15.64
C PRO A 119 6.25 -11.76 -14.15
N VAL A 120 5.48 -10.97 -13.37
CA VAL A 120 5.33 -11.14 -11.92
C VAL A 120 5.32 -12.64 -11.59
N GLU A 121 6.43 -13.12 -11.03
CA GLU A 121 6.68 -14.55 -10.83
C GLU A 121 6.46 -14.85 -9.36
N LEU A 122 5.20 -15.13 -9.05
CA LEU A 122 4.73 -15.55 -7.73
C LEU A 122 4.90 -17.06 -7.56
N VAL A 123 5.88 -17.50 -6.76
CA VAL A 123 6.18 -18.93 -6.56
C VAL A 123 5.61 -19.40 -5.22
N PRO A 124 4.74 -20.43 -5.19
CA PRO A 124 4.24 -20.97 -3.93
C PRO A 124 5.38 -21.53 -3.08
N LEU A 125 5.58 -20.99 -1.88
CA LEU A 125 6.60 -21.47 -0.94
C LEU A 125 6.12 -22.70 -0.14
N ASN A 126 4.81 -22.96 -0.10
CA ASN A 126 4.23 -24.10 0.62
C ASN A 126 2.86 -24.56 0.07
N PRO A 127 2.52 -25.86 0.09
CA PRO A 127 1.18 -26.39 -0.28
C PRO A 127 -0.02 -25.95 0.61
N GLY A 128 0.13 -24.94 1.47
CA GLY A 128 -0.88 -24.52 2.43
C GLY A 128 -0.88 -25.39 3.69
N PHE A 129 -0.70 -24.77 4.86
CA PHE A 129 -0.86 -25.48 6.13
C PHE A 129 -2.35 -25.48 6.52
N PRO A 130 -2.92 -26.61 6.96
CA PRO A 130 -4.23 -26.60 7.58
C PRO A 130 -4.12 -25.83 8.89
N ASP A 131 -4.69 -24.63 8.88
CA ASP A 131 -4.54 -23.66 9.94
C ASP A 131 -5.51 -23.90 11.11
N GLY A 132 -6.29 -24.98 11.07
CA GLY A 132 -7.22 -25.39 12.10
C GLY A 132 -8.43 -24.47 12.31
N LEU A 133 -8.40 -23.23 11.79
CA LEU A 133 -9.56 -22.37 11.62
C LEU A 133 -10.40 -22.85 10.43
N PRO A 134 -11.72 -22.68 10.43
CA PRO A 134 -12.59 -22.98 9.29
C PRO A 134 -12.61 -21.87 8.23
N ALA A 135 -12.32 -20.62 8.59
CA ALA A 135 -12.24 -19.50 7.65
C ALA A 135 -11.31 -18.42 8.22
N ILE A 136 -10.46 -17.87 7.35
CA ILE A 136 -9.59 -16.72 7.68
C ILE A 136 -10.35 -15.45 7.29
N ASP A 137 -10.59 -14.59 8.27
CA ASP A 137 -11.30 -13.32 8.08
C ASP A 137 -10.39 -12.10 8.18
N ALA A 138 -9.20 -12.26 8.78
CA ALA A 138 -8.17 -11.23 8.90
C ALA A 138 -6.77 -11.84 8.81
N LEU A 139 -5.86 -11.10 8.19
CA LEU A 139 -4.42 -11.34 8.20
C LEU A 139 -3.70 -10.04 8.54
N ALA A 140 -2.60 -10.15 9.27
CA ALA A 140 -1.62 -9.10 9.47
C ALA A 140 -0.22 -9.72 9.58
N ALA A 141 0.81 -8.89 9.49
CA ALA A 141 2.20 -9.29 9.62
C ALA A 141 2.91 -8.38 10.64
N ALA A 142 3.78 -8.97 11.46
CA ALA A 142 4.63 -8.28 12.42
C ALA A 142 5.70 -9.24 12.97
N ASP A 143 6.79 -8.72 13.53
CA ASP A 143 7.76 -9.51 14.31
C ASP A 143 7.21 -9.73 15.73
N VAL A 144 6.55 -10.85 15.96
CA VAL A 144 5.77 -11.14 17.19
C VAL A 144 6.66 -11.69 18.30
N ASP A 145 7.74 -12.39 17.95
CA ASP A 145 8.69 -12.97 18.92
C ASP A 145 10.06 -12.26 18.97
N GLY A 146 10.17 -11.10 18.32
CA GLY A 146 11.32 -10.21 18.42
C GLY A 146 12.59 -10.78 17.80
N ASP A 147 12.46 -11.74 16.88
CA ASP A 147 13.59 -12.42 16.25
C ASP A 147 14.12 -11.71 14.99
N GLY A 148 13.40 -10.67 14.54
CA GLY A 148 13.70 -9.86 13.38
C GLY A 148 13.08 -10.36 12.07
N SER A 149 12.40 -11.51 12.09
CA SER A 149 11.68 -12.07 10.95
C SER A 149 10.20 -11.68 11.02
N ILE A 150 9.56 -11.55 9.85
CA ILE A 150 8.12 -11.29 9.82
C ILE A 150 7.32 -12.56 10.15
N ASP A 151 6.48 -12.46 11.17
CA ASP A 151 5.47 -13.46 11.51
C ASP A 151 4.10 -13.12 10.91
N LEU A 152 3.24 -14.13 10.83
CA LEU A 152 1.85 -13.94 10.39
C LEU A 152 0.88 -14.02 11.55
N LEU A 153 0.00 -13.02 11.65
CA LEU A 153 -1.17 -13.02 12.53
C LEU A 153 -2.40 -13.40 11.74
N VAL A 154 -3.12 -14.41 12.21
CA VAL A 154 -4.28 -14.95 11.50
C VAL A 154 -5.50 -14.94 12.41
N GLY A 155 -6.55 -14.28 11.93
CA GLY A 155 -7.83 -14.13 12.60
C GLY A 155 -8.96 -14.77 11.80
N GLY A 156 -9.90 -15.40 12.49
CA GLY A 156 -11.03 -16.04 11.83
C GLY A 156 -12.19 -16.40 12.74
N ASP A 157 -13.06 -17.28 12.25
CA ASP A 157 -14.26 -17.74 12.97
C ASP A 157 -13.99 -18.99 13.82
N ALA A 158 -14.07 -18.84 15.14
CA ALA A 158 -13.94 -19.93 16.13
C ALA A 158 -15.28 -20.41 16.70
N SER A 159 -16.43 -20.05 16.11
CA SER A 159 -17.77 -20.43 16.62
C SER A 159 -18.12 -21.92 16.53
N PHE A 160 -17.20 -22.77 16.03
CA PHE A 160 -17.43 -24.19 15.80
C PHE A 160 -16.75 -25.09 16.84
N PRO A 161 -17.33 -26.26 17.16
CA PRO A 161 -16.75 -27.20 18.12
C PRO A 161 -15.36 -27.68 17.68
N GLY A 162 -14.32 -27.37 18.45
CA GLY A 162 -12.95 -27.83 18.21
C GLY A 162 -12.04 -26.87 17.45
N ALA A 163 -12.50 -25.66 17.09
CA ALA A 163 -11.71 -24.66 16.36
C ALA A 163 -10.58 -24.01 17.17
N GLY A 164 -10.61 -24.12 18.51
CA GLY A 164 -9.63 -23.47 19.38
C GLY A 164 -9.95 -21.98 19.57
N THR A 165 -8.97 -21.11 19.34
CA THR A 165 -9.06 -19.64 19.44
C THR A 165 -9.36 -19.01 18.08
N SER A 166 -9.92 -17.80 18.05
CA SER A 166 -10.17 -17.05 16.81
C SER A 166 -8.96 -16.27 16.31
N LEU A 167 -7.82 -16.36 17.00
CA LEU A 167 -6.57 -15.66 16.73
C LEU A 167 -5.39 -16.55 17.10
N HIS A 168 -4.38 -16.58 16.23
CA HIS A 168 -3.10 -17.22 16.47
C HIS A 168 -2.03 -16.53 15.62
N TRP A 169 -0.77 -16.90 15.85
CA TRP A 169 0.35 -16.42 15.06
C TRP A 169 1.16 -17.58 14.48
N ILE A 170 1.91 -17.34 13.41
CA ILE A 170 2.75 -18.34 12.74
C ILE A 170 4.16 -17.74 12.62
N PRO A 171 5.17 -18.36 13.27
CA PRO A 171 6.54 -17.86 13.22
C PRO A 171 7.09 -17.84 11.79
N GLY A 172 7.71 -16.75 11.37
CA GLY A 172 8.54 -16.66 10.18
C GLY A 172 9.96 -17.15 10.47
N TYR A 173 10.68 -17.53 9.42
CA TYR A 173 12.11 -17.86 9.52
C TYR A 173 13.01 -16.86 8.77
N GLY A 174 12.42 -15.84 8.15
CA GLY A 174 13.14 -14.83 7.36
C GLY A 174 13.70 -15.35 6.05
N ASP A 175 13.17 -16.47 5.54
CA ASP A 175 13.50 -17.04 4.23
C ASP A 175 12.23 -17.32 3.40
N GLY A 176 11.15 -16.58 3.71
CA GLY A 176 9.82 -16.76 3.17
C GLY A 176 9.08 -18.01 3.66
N THR A 177 9.71 -18.83 4.51
CA THR A 177 9.09 -20.02 5.11
C THR A 177 8.60 -19.79 6.54
N PHE A 178 7.61 -20.59 6.94
CA PHE A 178 6.88 -20.43 8.20
C PHE A 178 6.87 -21.70 9.04
N GLY A 179 6.88 -21.50 10.36
CA GLY A 179 6.81 -22.53 11.39
C GLY A 179 5.41 -23.08 11.64
N ALA A 180 5.25 -23.72 12.81
CA ALA A 180 3.96 -24.22 13.25
C ALA A 180 3.17 -23.12 13.97
N ARG A 181 1.86 -23.03 13.71
CA ARG A 181 0.98 -22.06 14.38
C ARG A 181 1.03 -22.17 15.91
N VAL A 182 1.01 -21.01 16.56
CA VAL A 182 0.99 -20.84 18.02
C VAL A 182 -0.32 -20.16 18.41
N GLU A 183 -1.17 -20.87 19.15
CA GLU A 183 -2.48 -20.35 19.58
C GLU A 183 -2.33 -19.26 20.65
N ILE A 184 -2.98 -18.11 20.44
CA ILE A 184 -3.05 -17.05 21.45
C ILE A 184 -4.26 -17.34 22.34
N GLU A 185 -4.00 -17.93 23.52
CA GLU A 185 -5.06 -18.38 24.43
C GLU A 185 -5.97 -17.22 24.87
N TRP A 186 -7.28 -17.40 24.68
CA TRP A 186 -8.30 -16.47 25.18
C TRP A 186 -9.15 -17.06 26.29
N THR A 187 -9.44 -16.24 27.31
CA THR A 187 -10.27 -16.66 28.45
C THR A 187 -11.75 -16.30 28.32
N LEU A 188 -12.16 -15.53 27.29
CA LEU A 188 -13.51 -14.95 27.20
C LEU A 188 -14.18 -15.00 25.79
N THR A 189 -14.15 -16.12 25.07
CA THR A 189 -14.91 -16.39 23.81
C THR A 189 -15.61 -15.21 23.09
N PRO A 190 -14.93 -14.51 22.17
CA PRO A 190 -15.56 -13.93 21.01
C PRO A 190 -15.49 -14.94 19.86
N PRO A 191 -16.59 -15.17 19.14
CA PRO A 191 -16.61 -16.21 18.12
C PRO A 191 -15.81 -15.86 16.86
N GLN A 192 -15.38 -14.60 16.64
CA GLN A 192 -14.80 -14.17 15.36
C GLN A 192 -13.80 -13.01 15.49
N THR A 193 -12.63 -13.16 14.88
CA THR A 193 -11.65 -12.10 14.63
C THR A 193 -11.73 -11.69 13.16
N ARG A 194 -12.09 -10.43 12.87
CA ARG A 194 -12.32 -9.93 11.51
C ARG A 194 -11.40 -8.78 11.10
N SER A 195 -10.61 -8.27 12.03
CA SER A 195 -9.65 -7.20 11.82
C SER A 195 -8.60 -7.32 12.91
N ILE A 196 -7.35 -7.13 12.50
CA ILE A 196 -6.15 -7.18 13.32
C ILE A 196 -5.38 -5.90 13.00
N ALA A 197 -4.97 -5.17 14.03
CA ALA A 197 -4.01 -4.09 13.96
C ALA A 197 -2.88 -4.39 14.94
N THR A 198 -1.67 -3.99 14.58
CA THR A 198 -0.45 -4.21 15.38
C THR A 198 0.25 -2.89 15.64
N GLY A 199 0.99 -2.83 16.74
CA GLY A 199 1.79 -1.68 17.13
C GLY A 199 2.16 -1.73 18.62
N ASP A 200 3.07 -0.87 19.05
CA ASP A 200 3.48 -0.76 20.46
C ASP A 200 2.52 0.18 21.21
N LEU A 201 1.63 -0.36 22.05
CA LEU A 201 0.57 0.38 22.76
C LEU A 201 0.98 0.75 24.19
N ASP A 202 2.04 0.14 24.73
CA ASP A 202 2.54 0.41 26.08
C ASP A 202 3.99 0.93 26.13
N ASN A 203 4.55 1.24 24.96
CA ASN A 203 5.86 1.82 24.72
C ASN A 203 7.02 0.98 25.27
N ASP A 204 6.88 -0.34 25.26
CA ASP A 204 7.93 -1.25 25.71
C ASP A 204 8.84 -1.76 24.58
N GLY A 205 8.47 -1.49 23.34
CA GLY A 205 9.21 -1.84 22.13
C GLY A 205 8.82 -3.19 21.52
N ASP A 206 7.89 -3.92 22.14
CA ASP A 206 7.38 -5.19 21.64
C ASP A 206 6.08 -4.98 20.83
N VAL A 207 5.75 -5.92 19.94
CA VAL A 207 4.54 -5.84 19.14
C VAL A 207 3.31 -6.21 19.97
N ASP A 208 2.37 -5.27 20.09
CA ASP A 208 1.03 -5.54 20.60
C ASP A 208 0.03 -5.79 19.48
N ILE A 209 -1.10 -6.39 19.85
CA ILE A 209 -2.19 -6.73 18.93
C ILE A 209 -3.51 -6.17 19.44
N VAL A 210 -4.23 -5.48 18.56
CA VAL A 210 -5.63 -5.10 18.75
C VAL A 210 -6.49 -5.80 17.71
N THR A 211 -7.63 -6.31 18.15
CA THR A 211 -8.65 -6.86 17.26
C THR A 211 -10.02 -6.28 17.61
N ASN A 212 -11.03 -6.59 16.82
CA ASN A 212 -12.43 -6.30 17.17
C ASN A 212 -12.89 -6.96 18.48
N ALA A 213 -12.11 -7.90 19.02
CA ALA A 213 -12.54 -8.81 20.05
C ALA A 213 -11.56 -9.00 21.22
N GLY A 214 -10.37 -8.41 21.16
CA GLY A 214 -9.35 -8.51 22.20
C GLY A 214 -8.20 -7.52 22.01
N LEU A 215 -7.48 -7.28 23.11
CA LEU A 215 -6.25 -6.50 23.20
C LEU A 215 -5.18 -7.41 23.83
N TYR A 216 -4.00 -7.45 23.23
CA TYR A 216 -2.92 -8.36 23.61
C TYR A 216 -1.62 -7.57 23.67
N LEU A 217 -1.10 -7.34 24.87
CA LEU A 217 0.21 -6.70 25.01
C LEU A 217 1.31 -7.77 24.87
N GLY A 218 2.24 -7.56 23.96
CA GLY A 218 3.36 -8.44 23.66
C GLY A 218 4.34 -8.53 24.82
N ASN A 219 5.23 -9.52 24.76
CA ASN A 219 6.40 -9.61 25.64
C ASN A 219 7.69 -9.87 24.82
N GLY A 220 7.61 -9.68 23.50
CA GLY A 220 8.73 -9.89 22.58
C GLY A 220 9.24 -11.34 22.50
N ASP A 221 8.41 -12.32 22.86
CA ASP A 221 8.76 -13.76 22.83
C ASP A 221 7.60 -14.64 22.34
N GLY A 222 6.62 -14.02 21.66
CA GLY A 222 5.40 -14.67 21.20
C GLY A 222 4.38 -14.98 22.30
N THR A 223 4.59 -14.50 23.53
CA THR A 223 3.62 -14.55 24.62
C THR A 223 2.96 -13.20 24.86
N PHE A 224 1.73 -13.21 25.40
CA PHE A 224 0.89 -12.02 25.51
C PHE A 224 0.23 -11.87 26.88
N GLN A 225 0.15 -10.62 27.37
CA GLN A 225 -0.81 -10.22 28.39
C GLN A 225 -2.15 -9.90 27.73
N VAL A 226 -3.16 -10.73 28.00
CA VAL A 226 -4.50 -10.57 27.42
C VAL A 226 -5.36 -9.61 28.25
N LEU A 227 -5.87 -8.57 27.60
CA LEU A 227 -6.78 -7.59 28.18
C LEU A 227 -8.16 -7.63 27.52
N PRO A 228 -9.23 -7.21 28.24
CA PRO A 228 -10.55 -7.08 27.63
C PRO A 228 -10.50 -6.13 26.43
N ALA A 229 -11.18 -6.52 25.35
CA ALA A 229 -11.27 -5.69 24.17
C ALA A 229 -11.84 -4.29 24.51
N PRO A 230 -11.28 -3.21 23.94
CA PRO A 230 -11.96 -1.91 23.90
C PRO A 230 -13.31 -1.99 23.16
N GLY A 231 -13.55 -3.09 22.42
CA GLY A 231 -14.82 -3.50 21.82
C GLY A 231 -15.02 -2.95 20.40
N GLY A 232 -15.92 -3.55 19.62
CA GLY A 232 -16.43 -2.98 18.36
C GLY A 232 -16.28 -3.80 17.09
N GLY A 233 -16.33 -3.12 15.95
CA GLY A 233 -16.08 -3.66 14.61
C GLY A 233 -14.60 -3.60 14.22
N PRO A 234 -14.28 -3.53 12.92
CA PRO A 234 -12.92 -3.34 12.42
C PRO A 234 -12.18 -2.19 13.11
N VAL A 235 -10.86 -2.35 13.26
CA VAL A 235 -9.96 -1.49 14.05
C VAL A 235 -8.78 -1.01 13.21
N ASP A 236 -8.21 0.13 13.57
CA ASP A 236 -6.90 0.61 13.10
C ASP A 236 -6.22 1.43 14.21
N LEU A 237 -4.91 1.65 14.09
CA LEU A 237 -4.07 2.35 15.06
C LEU A 237 -3.33 3.52 14.40
N ALA A 238 -3.25 4.65 15.10
CA ALA A 238 -2.42 5.80 14.76
C ALA A 238 -2.33 6.77 15.94
N ASP A 239 -1.35 7.66 15.95
CA ASP A 239 -1.24 8.74 16.94
C ASP A 239 -2.06 9.97 16.46
N PHE A 240 -3.25 10.17 17.04
CA PHE A 240 -4.18 11.24 16.63
C PHE A 240 -3.91 12.58 17.34
N ASP A 241 -3.18 12.58 18.45
CA ASP A 241 -2.89 13.76 19.27
C ASP A 241 -1.40 14.13 19.36
N GLN A 242 -0.56 13.42 18.61
CA GLN A 242 0.88 13.61 18.48
C GLN A 242 1.63 13.49 19.81
N ASP A 243 1.13 12.66 20.72
CA ASP A 243 1.75 12.43 22.03
C ASP A 243 2.80 11.31 22.02
N GLY A 244 2.89 10.57 20.91
CA GLY A 244 3.82 9.46 20.70
C GLY A 244 3.24 8.09 21.07
N SER A 245 2.03 8.04 21.63
CA SER A 245 1.32 6.80 21.94
C SER A 245 0.34 6.47 20.82
N LEU A 246 0.18 5.18 20.52
CA LEU A 246 -0.81 4.75 19.54
C LEU A 246 -2.23 4.85 20.11
N ASP A 247 -3.10 5.52 19.36
CA ASP A 247 -4.53 5.60 19.63
C ASP A 247 -5.30 4.56 18.81
N LEU A 248 -6.50 4.24 19.28
CA LEU A 248 -7.38 3.27 18.65
C LEU A 248 -8.58 3.93 17.98
N VAL A 249 -8.76 3.63 16.70
CA VAL A 249 -9.99 3.89 15.98
C VAL A 249 -10.71 2.59 15.67
N SER A 250 -12.05 2.59 15.74
CA SER A 250 -12.82 1.38 15.46
C SER A 250 -14.26 1.67 15.04
N VAL A 251 -14.78 0.80 14.19
CA VAL A 251 -16.14 0.95 13.66
C VAL A 251 -17.19 0.62 14.73
N ARG A 252 -18.25 1.42 14.81
CA ARG A 252 -19.40 1.24 15.71
C ARG A 252 -20.72 1.29 14.94
N PRO A 253 -21.78 0.63 15.43
CA PRO A 253 -23.13 0.82 14.88
C PRO A 253 -23.61 2.28 14.89
N SER A 254 -23.05 3.11 15.78
CA SER A 254 -23.38 4.53 15.94
C SER A 254 -22.41 5.51 15.25
N GLY A 255 -21.40 5.02 14.53
CA GLY A 255 -20.39 5.86 13.89
C GLY A 255 -18.98 5.28 14.05
N ILE A 256 -18.00 6.13 14.30
CA ILE A 256 -16.60 5.74 14.55
C ILE A 256 -16.27 6.00 16.01
N GLY A 257 -15.73 5.00 16.72
CA GLY A 257 -15.21 5.13 18.07
C GLY A 257 -13.72 5.46 18.03
N VAL A 258 -13.35 6.54 18.70
CA VAL A 258 -11.96 6.98 18.89
C VAL A 258 -11.61 6.87 20.37
N ARG A 259 -10.44 6.32 20.67
CA ARG A 259 -9.90 6.12 22.01
C ARG A 259 -8.43 6.50 22.02
N LEU A 260 -8.09 7.57 22.71
CA LEU A 260 -6.69 8.00 22.84
C LEU A 260 -5.93 7.02 23.76
N GLY A 261 -4.74 6.59 23.35
CA GLY A 261 -3.83 5.75 24.11
C GLY A 261 -3.18 6.55 25.23
N ASN A 262 -2.92 5.91 26.37
CA ASN A 262 -2.14 6.52 27.44
C ASN A 262 -0.66 6.07 27.42
N GLY A 263 -0.29 5.25 26.42
CA GLY A 263 1.06 4.70 26.28
C GLY A 263 1.43 3.67 27.36
N ASP A 264 0.44 3.05 28.00
CA ASP A 264 0.62 1.99 29.01
C ASP A 264 -0.32 0.79 28.76
N GLY A 265 -0.75 0.62 27.49
CA GLY A 265 -1.73 -0.40 27.09
C GLY A 265 -3.16 -0.08 27.54
N THR A 266 -3.41 1.10 28.11
CA THR A 266 -4.76 1.58 28.44
C THR A 266 -5.20 2.73 27.53
N PHE A 267 -6.51 2.90 27.42
CA PHE A 267 -7.11 3.94 26.59
C PHE A 267 -8.03 4.87 27.40
N ALA A 268 -8.09 6.13 26.98
CA ALA A 268 -9.07 7.10 27.43
C ALA A 268 -10.51 6.68 27.12
N VAL A 269 -11.46 7.45 27.65
CA VAL A 269 -12.89 7.24 27.39
C VAL A 269 -13.17 7.46 25.90
N GLU A 270 -13.93 6.54 25.32
CA GLU A 270 -14.32 6.58 23.91
C GLU A 270 -15.12 7.84 23.56
N THR A 271 -14.72 8.46 22.46
CA THR A 271 -15.49 9.49 21.76
C THR A 271 -16.10 8.88 20.51
N ILE A 272 -17.39 9.16 20.26
CA ILE A 272 -18.08 8.68 19.07
C ILE A 272 -18.18 9.84 18.06
N LEU A 273 -17.56 9.66 16.90
CA LEU A 273 -17.78 10.49 15.72
C LEU A 273 -19.02 9.97 14.98
N PRO A 274 -20.11 10.75 14.89
CA PRO A 274 -21.32 10.31 14.22
C PRO A 274 -21.08 10.22 12.71
N ALA A 275 -21.38 9.06 12.11
CA ALA A 275 -21.31 8.86 10.66
C ALA A 275 -22.73 8.74 10.06
N SER A 276 -22.90 9.28 8.87
CA SER A 276 -24.17 9.32 8.13
C SER A 276 -24.56 7.96 7.54
N SER A 277 -23.58 7.10 7.30
CA SER A 277 -23.78 5.73 6.81
C SER A 277 -23.94 4.75 7.97
N SER A 278 -24.81 3.74 7.81
CA SER A 278 -24.90 2.66 8.80
C SER A 278 -23.68 1.78 8.66
N LEU A 279 -22.72 1.95 9.57
CA LEU A 279 -21.49 1.16 9.67
C LEU A 279 -21.74 -0.16 10.44
N SER A 280 -22.73 -0.93 9.98
CA SER A 280 -23.18 -2.14 10.68
C SER A 280 -22.83 -3.42 9.91
N GLY A 281 -22.42 -4.47 10.63
CA GLY A 281 -22.21 -5.80 10.05
C GLY A 281 -20.77 -6.32 10.08
N GLY A 282 -19.80 -5.52 10.54
CA GLY A 282 -18.41 -5.94 10.74
C GLY A 282 -17.67 -6.30 9.45
N GLU A 283 -18.07 -5.67 8.34
CA GLU A 283 -17.46 -5.77 7.01
C GLU A 283 -17.08 -4.38 6.48
N ALA A 284 -17.01 -3.36 7.35
CA ALA A 284 -16.64 -2.01 6.95
C ALA A 284 -15.11 -1.87 6.98
N GLY A 285 -14.51 -1.32 5.92
CA GLY A 285 -13.10 -0.94 5.94
C GLY A 285 -12.90 0.33 6.78
N ILE A 286 -11.78 0.42 7.49
CA ILE A 286 -11.36 1.62 8.22
C ILE A 286 -9.86 1.82 8.03
N ALA A 287 -9.44 3.07 7.91
CA ALA A 287 -8.04 3.46 7.82
C ALA A 287 -7.80 4.79 8.53
N ALA A 288 -6.66 4.92 9.18
CA ALA A 288 -6.20 6.12 9.90
C ALA A 288 -4.88 6.63 9.32
N ARG A 289 -4.93 7.63 8.43
CA ARG A 289 -3.75 8.20 7.73
C ARG A 289 -3.98 9.66 7.42
N ASP A 290 -2.92 10.42 7.20
CA ASP A 290 -2.97 11.81 6.74
C ASP A 290 -3.42 11.85 5.27
N LEU A 291 -4.68 12.25 5.02
CA LEU A 291 -5.29 12.25 3.68
C LEU A 291 -5.01 13.52 2.90
N ASN A 292 -4.69 14.61 3.59
CA ASN A 292 -4.56 15.95 3.02
C ASN A 292 -3.13 16.51 3.12
N LEU A 293 -2.20 15.71 3.65
CA LEU A 293 -0.79 16.01 3.85
C LEU A 293 -0.54 17.22 4.77
N ASP A 294 -1.40 17.45 5.75
CA ASP A 294 -1.23 18.52 6.73
C ASP A 294 -0.42 18.12 7.97
N GLY A 295 0.01 16.85 8.03
CA GLY A 295 0.77 16.25 9.12
C GLY A 295 -0.11 15.74 10.26
N MET A 296 -1.43 15.76 10.12
CA MET A 296 -2.38 15.26 11.11
C MET A 296 -3.06 14.00 10.58
N VAL A 297 -3.27 13.02 11.47
CA VAL A 297 -3.90 11.77 11.07
C VAL A 297 -5.40 11.98 10.92
N ASP A 298 -5.94 11.61 9.75
CA ASP A 298 -7.37 11.59 9.47
C ASP A 298 -7.93 10.18 9.58
N ILE A 299 -9.26 10.07 9.63
CA ILE A 299 -9.96 8.78 9.64
C ILE A 299 -10.84 8.64 8.40
N VAL A 300 -10.75 7.49 7.74
CA VAL A 300 -11.65 7.09 6.64
C VAL A 300 -12.32 5.76 6.98
N ALA A 301 -13.63 5.67 6.74
CA ALA A 301 -14.36 4.41 6.82
C ALA A 301 -15.28 4.21 5.62
N GLY A 302 -15.42 2.96 5.16
CA GLY A 302 -16.17 2.59 3.95
C GLY A 302 -17.20 1.47 4.19
N GLN A 303 -18.43 1.68 3.71
CA GLN A 303 -19.44 0.59 3.58
C GLN A 303 -20.53 0.87 2.53
N SER A 304 -21.22 2.01 2.66
CA SER A 304 -22.29 2.45 1.73
C SER A 304 -22.00 3.83 1.15
N GLY A 305 -20.72 4.12 0.99
CA GLY A 305 -20.13 5.44 0.90
C GLY A 305 -18.85 5.50 1.72
N ILE A 306 -18.09 6.57 1.53
CA ILE A 306 -16.88 6.87 2.28
C ILE A 306 -17.21 8.00 3.26
N SER A 307 -17.00 7.76 4.54
CA SER A 307 -17.06 8.77 5.59
C SER A 307 -15.63 9.14 5.98
N ALA A 308 -15.25 10.39 5.80
CA ALA A 308 -13.96 10.93 6.22
C ALA A 308 -14.10 11.94 7.35
N PHE A 309 -13.16 11.93 8.29
CA PHE A 309 -13.05 12.86 9.40
C PHE A 309 -11.62 13.38 9.45
N LEU A 310 -11.43 14.67 9.14
CA LEU A 310 -10.10 15.27 9.18
C LEU A 310 -9.65 15.52 10.62
N GLY A 311 -8.43 15.14 10.94
CA GLY A 311 -7.81 15.31 12.24
C GLY A 311 -7.40 16.75 12.51
N ASN A 312 -7.40 17.14 13.79
CA ASN A 312 -6.86 18.43 14.24
C ASN A 312 -5.51 18.28 14.96
N GLY A 313 -4.94 17.06 15.02
CA GLY A 313 -3.67 16.76 15.68
C GLY A 313 -3.70 16.89 17.21
N ASP A 314 -4.89 16.94 17.81
CA ASP A 314 -5.10 17.01 19.26
C ASP A 314 -6.07 15.92 19.74
N GLY A 315 -6.24 14.85 18.94
CA GLY A 315 -7.18 13.77 19.20
C GLY A 315 -8.63 14.11 18.88
N THR A 316 -8.91 15.33 18.40
CA THR A 316 -10.23 15.75 17.91
C THR A 316 -10.29 15.77 16.39
N PHE A 317 -11.52 15.67 15.86
CA PHE A 317 -11.78 15.57 14.44
C PHE A 317 -12.84 16.57 13.99
N GLY A 318 -12.74 17.00 12.73
CA GLY A 318 -13.75 17.78 12.04
C GLY A 318 -15.08 17.04 11.87
N SER A 319 -16.05 17.73 11.27
CA SER A 319 -17.32 17.10 10.88
C SER A 319 -17.11 16.11 9.75
N GLU A 320 -17.95 15.07 9.70
CA GLU A 320 -17.97 14.09 8.61
C GLU A 320 -18.05 14.77 7.23
N VAL A 321 -17.13 14.40 6.35
CA VAL A 321 -17.22 14.62 4.91
C VAL A 321 -17.63 13.30 4.27
N PHE A 322 -18.88 13.23 3.81
CA PHE A 322 -19.45 12.01 3.24
C PHE A 322 -19.42 12.02 1.71
N THR A 323 -18.74 11.04 1.13
CA THR A 323 -18.74 10.80 -0.32
C THR A 323 -19.63 9.59 -0.65
N PRO A 324 -20.74 9.78 -1.38
CA PRO A 324 -21.59 8.67 -1.81
C PRO A 324 -20.84 7.71 -2.73
N ALA A 325 -20.97 6.42 -2.44
CA ALA A 325 -20.43 5.34 -3.27
C ALA A 325 -21.48 4.25 -3.53
N PRO A 326 -21.27 3.39 -4.55
CA PRO A 326 -22.12 2.23 -4.75
C PRO A 326 -22.21 1.40 -3.46
N MET A 327 -23.41 0.90 -3.13
CA MET A 327 -23.62 0.13 -1.90
C MET A 327 -22.95 -1.24 -1.96
N GLY A 328 -22.48 -1.75 -0.82
CA GLY A 328 -22.00 -3.12 -0.67
C GLY A 328 -20.50 -3.28 -0.53
N GLN A 329 -19.79 -2.21 -0.14
CA GLN A 329 -18.34 -2.23 -0.01
C GLN A 329 -17.91 -3.07 1.19
N ARG A 330 -16.85 -3.87 1.01
CA ARG A 330 -16.30 -4.73 2.07
C ARG A 330 -14.88 -4.40 2.50
N SER A 331 -14.09 -3.81 1.61
CA SER A 331 -12.76 -3.32 1.92
C SER A 331 -12.61 -1.88 1.47
N LEU A 332 -11.76 -1.16 2.21
CA LEU A 332 -11.27 0.16 1.91
C LEU A 332 -9.78 0.17 2.24
N VAL A 333 -8.97 0.52 1.25
CA VAL A 333 -7.53 0.74 1.41
C VAL A 333 -7.18 2.10 0.84
N LEU A 334 -6.16 2.74 1.41
CA LEU A 334 -5.69 4.06 1.03
C LEU A 334 -4.32 3.95 0.35
N GLY A 335 -4.12 4.69 -0.74
CA GLY A 335 -2.84 4.74 -1.46
C GLY A 335 -2.86 5.81 -2.54
N ASN A 336 -1.69 6.36 -2.87
CA ASN A 336 -1.53 7.38 -3.90
C ASN A 336 -1.48 6.73 -5.31
N VAL A 337 -2.64 6.27 -5.81
CA VAL A 337 -2.69 5.42 -7.02
C VAL A 337 -2.57 6.20 -8.32
N ASP A 338 -2.82 7.52 -8.28
CA ASP A 338 -2.60 8.43 -9.42
C ASP A 338 -1.36 9.31 -9.32
N LEU A 339 -0.54 9.07 -8.29
CA LEU A 339 0.74 9.73 -8.04
C LEU A 339 0.62 11.27 -7.92
N ASP A 340 -0.55 11.79 -7.55
CA ASP A 340 -0.76 13.23 -7.32
C ASP A 340 -0.27 13.72 -5.95
N GLY A 341 0.07 12.77 -5.07
CA GLY A 341 0.60 13.00 -3.73
C GLY A 341 -0.43 12.79 -2.62
N LEU A 342 -1.72 12.79 -2.93
CA LEU A 342 -2.79 12.55 -1.97
C LEU A 342 -3.08 11.04 -1.86
N LEU A 343 -3.68 10.64 -0.73
CA LEU A 343 -4.10 9.24 -0.55
C LEU A 343 -5.50 9.03 -1.11
N ASP A 344 -5.58 8.20 -2.14
CA ASP A 344 -6.83 7.83 -2.80
C ASP A 344 -7.49 6.63 -2.12
N ALA A 345 -8.80 6.49 -2.28
CA ALA A 345 -9.54 5.35 -1.74
C ALA A 345 -9.77 4.29 -2.83
N VAL A 346 -9.30 3.07 -2.55
CA VAL A 346 -9.62 1.88 -3.35
C VAL A 346 -10.60 1.00 -2.56
N LEU A 347 -11.69 0.63 -3.22
CA LEU A 347 -12.86 0.01 -2.60
C LEU A 347 -13.22 -1.27 -3.34
N SER A 348 -13.52 -2.35 -2.62
CA SER A 348 -14.05 -3.59 -3.20
C SER A 348 -15.57 -3.73 -2.98
N ASP A 349 -16.31 -4.06 -4.04
CA ASP A 349 -17.75 -4.35 -4.01
C ASP A 349 -18.01 -5.78 -4.51
N PRO A 350 -18.10 -6.76 -3.60
CA PRO A 350 -18.42 -8.15 -3.95
C PRO A 350 -19.83 -8.33 -4.51
N GLY A 351 -20.75 -7.40 -4.26
CA GLY A 351 -22.11 -7.45 -4.81
C GLY A 351 -22.14 -7.21 -6.32
N SER A 352 -21.21 -6.41 -6.84
CA SER A 352 -21.03 -6.18 -8.27
C SER A 352 -19.79 -6.82 -8.88
N ASN A 353 -18.99 -7.53 -8.09
CA ASN A 353 -17.71 -8.12 -8.48
C ASN A 353 -16.80 -7.09 -9.16
N ARG A 354 -16.68 -5.91 -8.53
CA ARG A 354 -15.86 -4.79 -9.02
C ARG A 354 -15.14 -4.08 -7.89
N SER A 355 -14.01 -3.47 -8.24
CA SER A 355 -13.25 -2.57 -7.39
C SER A 355 -13.24 -1.18 -8.03
N PHE A 356 -13.13 -0.15 -7.20
CA PHE A 356 -13.20 1.23 -7.64
C PHE A 356 -12.12 2.04 -6.93
N ALA A 357 -11.34 2.79 -7.70
CA ALA A 357 -10.51 3.86 -7.18
C ALA A 357 -11.29 5.19 -7.18
N ARG A 358 -11.00 6.03 -6.20
CA ARG A 358 -11.49 7.41 -6.13
C ARG A 358 -10.38 8.31 -5.66
N SER A 359 -9.98 9.25 -6.53
CA SER A 359 -8.97 10.23 -6.18
C SER A 359 -9.42 11.12 -5.03
N SER A 360 -8.50 11.46 -4.14
CA SER A 360 -8.75 12.42 -3.07
C SER A 360 -8.80 13.85 -3.60
N ASN A 361 -9.64 14.71 -3.01
CA ASN A 361 -9.62 16.15 -3.28
C ASN A 361 -8.82 16.92 -2.21
N GLY A 362 -8.23 16.23 -1.23
CA GLY A 362 -7.46 16.83 -0.13
C GLY A 362 -8.31 17.58 0.92
N ASP A 363 -9.63 17.57 0.80
CA ASP A 363 -10.56 18.18 1.77
C ASP A 363 -11.42 17.14 2.51
N GLY A 364 -10.97 15.87 2.48
CA GLY A 364 -11.71 14.71 3.00
C GLY A 364 -12.80 14.21 2.04
N SER A 365 -13.08 14.90 0.93
CA SER A 365 -13.97 14.38 -0.10
C SER A 365 -13.20 13.61 -1.18
N PHE A 366 -13.88 12.64 -1.79
CA PHE A 366 -13.31 11.84 -2.88
C PHE A 366 -14.06 12.12 -4.18
N GLY A 367 -13.32 12.12 -5.28
CA GLY A 367 -13.83 12.31 -6.63
C GLY A 367 -14.86 11.25 -7.07
N PRO A 368 -15.43 11.42 -8.28
CA PRO A 368 -16.28 10.38 -8.87
C PRO A 368 -15.49 9.08 -9.02
N SER A 369 -16.17 7.93 -8.91
CA SER A 369 -15.55 6.64 -9.18
C SER A 369 -15.02 6.59 -10.61
N THR A 370 -13.73 6.34 -10.78
CA THR A 370 -13.24 5.69 -11.99
C THR A 370 -13.71 4.24 -11.87
N ILE A 371 -14.78 3.90 -12.59
CA ILE A 371 -15.29 2.52 -12.60
C ILE A 371 -14.33 1.69 -13.41
N CYS A 372 -13.86 0.65 -12.75
CA CYS A 372 -12.82 -0.15 -13.28
C CYS A 372 -13.33 -1.59 -13.38
N ASP A 373 -13.69 -1.95 -14.61
CA ASP A 373 -14.31 -3.23 -14.96
C ASP A 373 -13.19 -4.27 -15.21
N TRP A 374 -12.22 -4.34 -14.30
CA TRP A 374 -11.01 -5.18 -14.45
C TRP A 374 -11.23 -6.63 -14.02
N GLY A 375 -12.40 -6.98 -13.47
CA GLY A 375 -12.66 -8.32 -12.92
C GLY A 375 -12.32 -8.48 -11.44
N LEU A 376 -11.55 -7.54 -10.87
CA LEU A 376 -11.24 -7.47 -9.44
C LEU A 376 -12.49 -7.16 -8.63
N GLY A 377 -13.07 -8.17 -8.00
CA GLY A 377 -14.41 -8.08 -7.40
C GLY A 377 -14.58 -8.84 -6.11
N GLY A 378 -13.48 -9.19 -5.48
CA GLY A 378 -13.47 -9.94 -4.24
C GLY A 378 -13.97 -9.17 -3.04
N ARG A 379 -13.74 -9.76 -1.88
CA ARG A 379 -14.08 -9.17 -0.58
C ARG A 379 -12.99 -8.22 -0.08
N ALA A 380 -11.76 -8.39 -0.52
CA ALA A 380 -10.58 -7.69 -0.07
C ALA A 380 -9.74 -7.21 -1.26
N VAL A 381 -9.02 -6.11 -1.03
CA VAL A 381 -8.06 -5.52 -1.96
C VAL A 381 -6.92 -4.95 -1.14
N VAL A 382 -5.70 -5.07 -1.62
CA VAL A 382 -4.48 -4.47 -1.07
C VAL A 382 -3.75 -3.70 -2.16
N ILE A 383 -2.92 -2.74 -1.76
CA ILE A 383 -2.14 -1.88 -2.63
C ILE A 383 -0.67 -2.10 -2.31
N GLY A 384 0.18 -2.22 -3.33
CA GLY A 384 1.63 -2.27 -3.22
C GLY A 384 2.27 -2.31 -4.61
N ASP A 385 3.53 -1.90 -4.71
CA ASP A 385 4.30 -1.99 -5.95
C ASP A 385 4.88 -3.41 -6.05
N ILE A 386 4.23 -4.29 -6.81
CA ILE A 386 4.58 -5.72 -6.91
C ILE A 386 5.47 -6.01 -8.12
N ASP A 387 5.59 -5.08 -9.07
CA ASP A 387 6.51 -5.20 -10.21
C ASP A 387 7.72 -4.25 -10.14
N LEU A 388 7.86 -3.54 -9.02
CA LEU A 388 8.97 -2.64 -8.68
C LEU A 388 9.14 -1.48 -9.67
N ASP A 389 8.03 -1.01 -10.25
CA ASP A 389 8.04 0.03 -11.27
C ASP A 389 7.85 1.46 -10.71
N GLY A 390 7.65 1.55 -9.39
CA GLY A 390 7.38 2.76 -8.62
C GLY A 390 5.92 3.22 -8.67
N ARG A 391 5.00 2.42 -9.22
CA ARG A 391 3.57 2.69 -9.27
C ARG A 391 2.83 1.70 -8.38
N PRO A 392 1.81 2.14 -7.63
CA PRO A 392 1.03 1.22 -6.83
C PRO A 392 0.20 0.28 -7.71
N ASP A 393 0.28 -1.02 -7.44
CA ASP A 393 -0.54 -2.06 -8.04
C ASP A 393 -1.65 -2.50 -7.09
N LEU A 394 -2.62 -3.24 -7.60
CA LEU A 394 -3.69 -3.83 -6.80
C LEU A 394 -3.62 -5.34 -6.81
N VAL A 395 -3.82 -5.95 -5.64
CA VAL A 395 -4.12 -7.38 -5.52
C VAL A 395 -5.47 -7.54 -4.83
N SER A 396 -6.35 -8.37 -5.39
CA SER A 396 -7.67 -8.67 -4.83
C SER A 396 -7.92 -10.17 -4.83
N ASP A 397 -8.74 -10.64 -3.90
CA ASP A 397 -9.32 -11.98 -4.02
C ASP A 397 -10.30 -12.02 -5.20
N ALA A 398 -10.46 -13.20 -5.80
CA ALA A 398 -11.43 -13.41 -6.86
C ALA A 398 -12.51 -14.40 -6.40
N LEU A 399 -13.77 -14.16 -6.76
CA LEU A 399 -14.86 -15.06 -6.35
C LEU A 399 -14.84 -16.41 -7.09
N SER A 400 -13.99 -16.57 -8.09
CA SER A 400 -13.87 -17.78 -8.94
C SER A 400 -12.43 -18.21 -9.23
N LEU A 401 -11.45 -17.43 -8.77
CA LEU A 401 -10.00 -17.65 -8.84
C LEU A 401 -9.45 -17.41 -7.42
N LEU A 402 -8.22 -17.83 -7.12
CA LEU A 402 -7.68 -17.62 -5.77
C LEU A 402 -7.33 -16.11 -5.57
N ALA A 403 -6.45 -15.54 -6.39
CA ALA A 403 -6.19 -14.09 -6.39
C ALA A 403 -5.97 -13.56 -7.82
N GLU A 404 -6.21 -12.26 -7.99
CA GLU A 404 -5.93 -11.52 -9.21
C GLU A 404 -5.16 -10.24 -8.85
N TYR A 405 -4.24 -9.84 -9.73
CA TYR A 405 -3.52 -8.58 -9.60
C TYR A 405 -3.73 -7.70 -10.84
N ALA A 406 -3.64 -6.39 -10.68
CA ALA A 406 -3.67 -5.43 -11.77
C ALA A 406 -2.56 -4.40 -11.57
N LEU A 407 -1.72 -4.23 -12.59
CA LEU A 407 -0.58 -3.33 -12.56
C LEU A 407 -1.03 -1.89 -12.74
N GLY A 408 -0.51 -0.98 -11.94
CA GLY A 408 -0.79 0.44 -11.96
C GLY A 408 -0.12 1.12 -13.13
N THR A 409 -0.83 2.05 -13.77
CA THR A 409 -0.24 2.94 -14.79
C THR A 409 0.27 4.25 -14.20
N GLY A 410 0.00 4.50 -12.91
CA GLY A 410 0.43 5.69 -12.17
C GLY A 410 -0.40 6.94 -12.46
N ASP A 411 -1.55 6.80 -13.11
CA ASP A 411 -2.53 7.88 -13.35
C ASP A 411 -3.91 7.54 -12.78
N GLY A 412 -3.96 6.63 -11.80
CA GLY A 412 -5.19 6.14 -11.18
C GLY A 412 -5.91 5.10 -12.04
N THR A 413 -5.29 4.66 -13.14
CA THR A 413 -5.74 3.54 -13.95
C THR A 413 -4.82 2.33 -13.79
N PHE A 414 -5.33 1.17 -14.21
CA PHE A 414 -4.67 -0.11 -14.05
C PHE A 414 -4.88 -0.95 -15.29
N ASP A 415 -3.88 -1.78 -15.60
CA ASP A 415 -3.94 -2.77 -16.65
C ASP A 415 -5.02 -3.83 -16.37
N PRO A 416 -5.47 -4.58 -17.39
CA PRO A 416 -6.42 -5.67 -17.19
C PRO A 416 -5.88 -6.67 -16.17
N ALA A 417 -6.73 -7.09 -15.22
CA ALA A 417 -6.31 -7.98 -14.17
C ALA A 417 -5.81 -9.33 -14.70
N VAL A 418 -4.75 -9.83 -14.06
CA VAL A 418 -4.12 -11.11 -14.33
C VAL A 418 -4.36 -12.03 -13.15
N ALA A 419 -4.77 -13.27 -13.44
CA ALA A 419 -4.90 -14.29 -12.41
C ALA A 419 -3.51 -14.68 -11.90
N VAL A 420 -3.31 -14.69 -10.59
CA VAL A 420 -2.12 -15.28 -9.99
C VAL A 420 -2.10 -16.77 -10.36
N PRO A 421 -1.00 -17.33 -10.90
CA PRO A 421 -0.96 -18.73 -11.27
C PRO A 421 -0.85 -19.63 -10.03
N PHE A 422 -1.73 -20.62 -9.92
CA PHE A 422 -1.70 -21.60 -8.84
C PHE A 422 -1.44 -23.00 -9.39
N GLY A 423 -0.62 -23.80 -8.68
CA GLY A 423 -0.43 -25.21 -9.00
C GLY A 423 -1.76 -25.98 -8.92
N SER A 424 -1.92 -27.05 -9.71
CA SER A 424 -3.15 -27.85 -9.77
C SER A 424 -3.59 -28.40 -8.40
N GLU A 425 -2.66 -28.54 -7.46
CA GLU A 425 -2.90 -28.99 -6.09
C GLU A 425 -3.72 -27.99 -5.24
N LEU A 426 -3.76 -26.70 -5.60
CA LEU A 426 -4.46 -25.63 -4.86
C LEU A 426 -5.83 -25.28 -5.49
N SER A 427 -6.16 -25.83 -6.65
CA SER A 427 -7.40 -25.58 -7.39
C SER A 427 -8.69 -26.02 -6.67
N SER A 428 -8.56 -26.72 -5.55
CA SER A 428 -9.66 -27.16 -4.69
C SER A 428 -9.84 -26.34 -3.42
N LEU A 429 -9.03 -25.29 -3.19
CA LEU A 429 -9.16 -24.46 -2.00
C LEU A 429 -10.35 -23.48 -2.13
N PRO A 430 -11.28 -23.48 -1.16
CA PRO A 430 -12.51 -22.69 -1.27
C PRO A 430 -12.39 -21.25 -0.75
N LEU A 431 -13.41 -20.48 -1.16
CA LEU A 431 -13.50 -19.03 -1.25
C LEU A 431 -13.45 -18.26 0.08
N GLY A 432 -12.83 -17.07 0.05
CA GLY A 432 -12.89 -16.08 1.13
C GLY A 432 -11.54 -15.42 1.43
N LEU A 433 -10.72 -15.23 0.41
CA LEU A 433 -9.30 -14.97 0.58
C LEU A 433 -9.05 -13.55 1.09
N ARG A 434 -7.97 -13.40 1.85
CA ARG A 434 -7.40 -12.13 2.31
C ARG A 434 -6.00 -12.05 1.72
N PRO A 435 -5.75 -11.19 0.73
CA PRO A 435 -4.40 -10.88 0.31
C PRO A 435 -3.74 -9.97 1.35
N LEU A 436 -2.44 -10.15 1.54
CA LEU A 436 -1.54 -9.31 2.30
C LEU A 436 -0.26 -9.19 1.46
N LEU A 437 0.22 -7.96 1.27
CA LEU A 437 1.53 -7.71 0.68
C LEU A 437 2.51 -7.39 1.81
N VAL A 438 3.62 -8.12 1.86
CA VAL A 438 4.65 -7.97 2.88
C VAL A 438 5.91 -8.70 2.42
N ASP A 439 7.07 -8.10 2.65
CA ASP A 439 8.39 -8.74 2.45
C ASP A 439 8.59 -9.80 3.54
N VAL A 440 8.48 -11.10 3.20
CA VAL A 440 8.57 -12.19 4.19
C VAL A 440 9.96 -12.83 4.27
N ASP A 441 10.87 -12.47 3.37
CA ASP A 441 12.22 -13.01 3.31
C ASP A 441 13.33 -11.95 3.41
N ASP A 442 12.97 -10.69 3.64
CA ASP A 442 13.84 -9.51 3.82
C ASP A 442 14.74 -9.25 2.60
N ASP A 443 14.25 -9.56 1.40
CA ASP A 443 14.98 -9.33 0.15
C ASP A 443 14.72 -7.94 -0.46
N GLY A 444 13.72 -7.23 0.07
CA GLY A 444 13.37 -5.85 -0.27
C GLY A 444 12.23 -5.71 -1.28
N ASP A 445 11.63 -6.80 -1.74
CA ASP A 445 10.40 -6.76 -2.54
C ASP A 445 9.15 -7.21 -1.75
N LEU A 446 7.95 -6.91 -2.28
CA LEU A 446 6.71 -7.29 -1.63
C LEU A 446 6.26 -8.67 -2.09
N ASP A 447 6.22 -9.62 -1.17
CA ASP A 447 5.59 -10.93 -1.37
C ASP A 447 4.08 -10.89 -1.22
N LEU A 448 3.41 -11.89 -1.78
CA LEU A 448 1.97 -12.09 -1.59
C LEU A 448 1.70 -13.21 -0.60
N VAL A 449 1.05 -12.88 0.51
CA VAL A 449 0.45 -13.85 1.43
C VAL A 449 -1.06 -13.86 1.22
N VAL A 450 -1.63 -15.06 1.07
CA VAL A 450 -3.07 -15.25 0.90
C VAL A 450 -3.60 -16.22 1.94
N GLY A 451 -4.54 -15.75 2.76
CA GLY A 451 -5.26 -16.58 3.74
C GLY A 451 -6.69 -16.80 3.31
N GLY A 452 -7.18 -18.03 3.31
CA GLY A 452 -8.59 -18.30 3.07
C GLY A 452 -8.98 -19.74 3.39
N GLY A 453 -10.25 -20.07 3.21
CA GLY A 453 -10.77 -21.40 3.49
C GLY A 453 -12.26 -21.38 3.72
N ASP A 454 -12.83 -22.58 3.85
CA ASP A 454 -14.24 -22.74 4.16
C ASP A 454 -14.50 -23.84 5.21
N PHE A 455 -15.77 -23.93 5.58
CA PHE A 455 -16.30 -24.88 6.54
C PHE A 455 -15.94 -26.36 6.28
N PHE A 456 -15.64 -26.74 5.02
CA PHE A 456 -15.40 -28.12 4.63
C PHE A 456 -13.90 -28.43 4.41
N ALA A 457 -13.12 -27.45 3.95
CA ALA A 457 -11.71 -27.61 3.66
C ALA A 457 -10.79 -27.16 4.81
N GLY A 458 -11.25 -26.25 5.68
CA GLY A 458 -10.40 -25.56 6.65
C GLY A 458 -9.68 -24.35 6.04
N GLY A 459 -9.18 -23.49 6.91
CA GLY A 459 -8.35 -22.32 6.64
C GLY A 459 -6.93 -22.74 6.24
N HIS A 460 -6.39 -22.03 5.27
CA HIS A 460 -5.06 -22.21 4.71
C HIS A 460 -4.44 -20.83 4.51
N VAL A 461 -3.18 -20.71 4.89
CA VAL A 461 -2.32 -19.59 4.52
C VAL A 461 -1.31 -20.08 3.49
N ILE A 462 -1.12 -19.30 2.44
CA ILE A 462 -0.20 -19.58 1.34
C ILE A 462 0.62 -18.31 1.11
N SER A 463 1.94 -18.42 1.16
CA SER A 463 2.87 -17.37 0.71
C SER A 463 3.34 -17.64 -0.72
N PHE A 464 3.53 -16.55 -1.43
CA PHE A 464 4.07 -16.50 -2.77
C PHE A 464 5.24 -15.53 -2.75
N GLU A 465 6.42 -16.08 -3.02
CA GLU A 465 7.62 -15.30 -3.28
C GLU A 465 7.42 -14.42 -4.50
N ASN A 466 7.70 -13.13 -4.39
CA ASN A 466 7.93 -12.28 -5.55
C ASN A 466 9.39 -12.45 -6.00
N THR A 467 9.58 -12.86 -7.25
CA THR A 467 10.94 -13.05 -7.80
C THR A 467 11.26 -12.04 -8.91
N THR A 468 10.49 -10.96 -8.95
CA THR A 468 10.64 -9.88 -9.94
C THR A 468 11.95 -9.12 -9.66
N ARG A 469 12.72 -8.78 -10.71
CA ARG A 469 14.09 -8.24 -10.58
C ARG A 469 14.39 -7.03 -11.45
#